data_AF-A0A499UTJ6-F1
#
_entry.id   AF-A0A499UTJ6-F1
#
_cell.length_a   1.000
_cell.length_b   1.000
_cell.length_c   1.000
_cell.angle_alpha   90.00
_cell.angle_beta   90.00
_cell.angle_gamma   90.00
#
_symmetry.space_group_name_H-M   'P 1'
#
loop_
_entity.id
_entity.type
_entity.pdbx_description
1 polymer ?
#
loop_
_entity_poly.entity_id
_entity_poly.type
_entity_poly.pdbx_seq_one_letter_code
_entity_poly.pdbx_strand_id
1 'polypeptide(L)'
;MPMRSERPGPDLPVDSGTGRRGTTGELPVDAMTGLGFALYAGAKLPGVVMADGAPEGRYQIWLHDRNGSAATVTRKEVWQYGPRQLWEEATAVHKAYVNEGSPDSGDFGLTVSPGGQRLWLRSPDAPLG
;
A
#
# COMPACT_ATOMS: atom_id res chain seq x y z
N MET A 1 28.91 -10.18 -16.84
CA MET A 1 27.82 -11.12 -16.44
C MET A 1 26.50 -10.46 -16.80
N PRO A 2 25.62 -11.06 -17.63
CA PRO A 2 24.32 -10.46 -17.88
C PRO A 2 23.45 -10.61 -16.62
N MET A 3 22.92 -9.49 -16.16
CA MET A 3 22.01 -9.43 -15.00
C MET A 3 20.71 -10.15 -15.36
N ARG A 4 20.44 -11.29 -14.71
CA ARG A 4 19.19 -12.03 -14.89
C ARG A 4 18.04 -11.15 -14.41
N SER A 5 17.18 -10.72 -15.32
CA SER A 5 15.98 -9.96 -14.96
C SER A 5 15.00 -10.94 -14.31
N GLU A 6 14.98 -10.97 -12.98
CA GLU A 6 13.84 -11.50 -12.22
C GLU A 6 12.67 -10.54 -12.46
N ARG A 7 11.95 -10.74 -13.57
CA ARG A 7 10.64 -10.10 -13.73
C ARG A 7 9.66 -10.97 -12.95
N PRO A 8 8.99 -10.43 -11.91
CA PRO A 8 7.81 -11.09 -11.39
C PRO A 8 6.90 -11.46 -12.56
N GLY A 9 6.31 -12.67 -12.51
CA GLY A 9 5.26 -13.05 -13.45
C GLY A 9 4.14 -11.99 -13.46
N PRO A 10 3.40 -11.87 -14.57
CA PRO A 10 2.37 -10.84 -14.70
C PRO A 10 1.35 -10.95 -13.57
N ASP A 11 0.82 -9.80 -13.14
CA ASP A 11 -0.24 -9.77 -12.14
C ASP A 11 -1.46 -10.55 -12.65
N LEU A 12 -2.10 -11.29 -11.75
CA LEU A 12 -3.35 -11.96 -12.09
C LEU A 12 -4.43 -10.91 -12.38
N PRO A 13 -5.25 -11.11 -13.42
CA PRO A 13 -6.34 -10.21 -13.70
C PRO A 13 -7.33 -10.20 -12.53
N VAL A 14 -7.87 -9.03 -12.26
CA VAL A 14 -8.92 -8.84 -11.25
C VAL A 14 -10.23 -9.42 -11.77
N ASP A 15 -10.86 -10.28 -10.98
CA ASP A 15 -12.20 -10.81 -11.29
C ASP A 15 -13.27 -9.77 -10.94
N SER A 16 -13.83 -9.11 -11.96
CA SER A 16 -14.88 -8.10 -11.79
C SER A 16 -16.18 -8.67 -11.20
N GLY A 17 -16.43 -9.99 -11.31
CA GLY A 17 -17.60 -10.66 -10.72
C GLY A 17 -17.57 -10.71 -9.19
N THR A 18 -16.43 -10.43 -8.58
CA THR A 18 -16.25 -10.43 -7.12
C THR A 18 -16.48 -9.07 -6.46
N GLY A 19 -16.93 -8.07 -7.23
CA GLY A 19 -17.09 -6.70 -6.80
C GLY A 19 -17.94 -6.55 -5.53
N ARG A 20 -17.34 -6.01 -4.48
CA ARG A 20 -17.99 -5.67 -3.21
C ARG A 20 -17.92 -4.15 -3.00
N ARG A 21 -19.09 -3.52 -2.84
CA ARG A 21 -19.20 -2.09 -2.51
C ARG A 21 -19.19 -1.88 -1.00
N GLY A 22 -18.48 -0.86 -0.56
CA GLY A 22 -18.42 -0.40 0.82
C GLY A 22 -18.30 1.12 0.89
N THR A 23 -18.13 1.63 2.11
CA THR A 23 -17.88 3.06 2.36
C THR A 23 -16.42 3.26 2.77
N THR A 24 -15.87 4.43 2.45
CA THR A 24 -14.48 4.78 2.78
C THR A 24 -14.21 4.81 4.29
N GLY A 25 -15.27 5.01 5.08
CA GLY A 25 -15.19 5.16 6.53
C GLY A 25 -14.79 6.57 6.95
N GLU A 26 -14.36 6.72 8.20
CA GLU A 26 -13.98 8.02 8.79
C GLU A 26 -12.59 8.50 8.37
N LEU A 27 -11.75 7.62 7.81
CA LEU A 27 -10.42 7.97 7.37
C LEU A 27 -10.48 8.83 6.09
N PRO A 28 -10.03 10.09 6.15
CA PRO A 28 -9.97 10.90 4.95
C PRO A 28 -8.92 10.32 4.00
N VAL A 29 -9.28 10.17 2.72
CA VAL A 29 -8.37 9.67 1.67
C VAL A 29 -7.07 10.46 1.59
N ASP A 30 -7.12 11.76 1.89
CA ASP A 30 -5.95 12.65 1.88
C ASP A 30 -4.91 12.24 2.96
N ALA A 31 -5.31 11.54 4.03
CA ALA A 31 -4.39 11.02 5.05
C ALA A 31 -3.49 9.88 4.53
N MET A 32 -3.86 9.24 3.42
CA MET A 32 -3.10 8.14 2.80
C MET A 32 -1.97 8.64 1.88
N THR A 33 -1.77 9.96 1.76
CA THR A 33 -0.88 10.57 0.74
C THR A 33 0.51 10.93 1.25
N GLY A 34 0.71 10.93 2.57
CA GLY A 34 1.99 11.32 3.16
C GLY A 34 3.12 10.34 2.80
N LEU A 35 4.30 10.87 2.48
CA LEU A 35 5.47 10.03 2.15
C LEU A 35 5.87 9.10 3.31
N GLY A 36 5.75 9.56 4.56
CA GLY A 36 5.95 8.71 5.74
C GLY A 36 5.00 7.50 5.76
N PHE A 37 3.71 7.72 5.45
CA PHE A 37 2.76 6.63 5.33
C PHE A 37 3.06 5.73 4.13
N ALA A 38 3.45 6.28 2.98
CA ALA A 38 3.81 5.48 1.80
C ALA A 38 4.97 4.50 2.09
N LEU A 39 6.00 4.95 2.82
CA LEU A 39 7.12 4.11 3.26
C LEU A 39 6.66 3.03 4.26
N TYR A 40 5.85 3.41 5.25
CA TYR A 40 5.31 2.48 6.24
C TYR A 40 4.41 1.41 5.60
N ALA A 41 3.52 1.83 4.70
CA ALA A 41 2.61 0.96 3.97
C ALA A 41 3.35 0.01 3.04
N GLY A 42 4.37 0.48 2.31
CA GLY A 42 5.20 -0.37 1.46
C GLY A 42 5.89 -1.50 2.22
N ALA A 43 6.28 -1.27 3.47
CA ALA A 43 6.86 -2.29 4.33
C ALA A 43 5.82 -3.24 4.96
N LYS A 44 4.64 -2.73 5.34
CA LYS A 44 3.59 -3.52 6.01
C LYS A 44 2.62 -4.23 5.08
N LEU A 45 2.56 -3.84 3.80
CA LEU A 45 1.72 -4.44 2.76
C LEU A 45 2.59 -4.97 1.61
N PRO A 46 3.45 -5.99 1.85
CA PRO A 46 4.33 -6.50 0.81
C PRO A 46 3.52 -7.03 -0.37
N GLY A 47 3.88 -6.58 -1.57
CA GLY A 47 3.23 -6.97 -2.82
C GLY A 47 1.89 -6.27 -3.10
N VAL A 48 1.51 -5.28 -2.29
CA VAL A 48 0.39 -4.37 -2.60
C VAL A 48 0.95 -3.08 -3.18
N VAL A 49 0.43 -2.68 -4.34
CA VAL A 49 0.72 -1.40 -4.95
C VAL A 49 -0.43 -0.46 -4.62
N MET A 50 -0.09 0.72 -4.11
CA MET A 50 -1.02 1.82 -3.87
C MET A 50 -0.64 2.99 -4.77
N ALA A 51 -1.62 3.56 -5.46
CA ALA A 51 -1.46 4.76 -6.27
C ALA A 51 -2.68 5.65 -6.11
N ASP A 52 -2.49 6.95 -6.25
CA ASP A 52 -3.58 7.92 -6.22
C ASP A 52 -3.54 8.86 -7.42
N GLY A 53 -4.67 9.51 -7.67
CA GLY A 53 -4.81 10.46 -8.75
C GLY A 53 -6.19 11.10 -8.78
N ALA A 54 -6.40 12.03 -9.71
CA ALA A 54 -7.66 12.74 -9.88
C ALA A 54 -8.23 12.57 -11.31
N PRO A 55 -8.62 11.35 -11.71
CA PRO A 55 -9.24 11.12 -13.02
C PRO A 55 -10.51 11.97 -13.13
N GLU A 56 -10.62 12.75 -14.21
CA GLU A 56 -11.74 13.67 -14.43
C GLU A 56 -11.99 14.64 -13.25
N GLY A 57 -10.91 15.01 -12.52
CA GLY A 57 -10.99 15.91 -11.38
C GLY A 57 -11.53 15.29 -10.09
N ARG A 58 -11.77 13.98 -10.06
CA ARG A 58 -12.25 13.26 -8.86
C ARG A 58 -11.10 12.47 -8.22
N TYR A 59 -10.68 12.90 -7.04
CA TYR A 59 -9.61 12.20 -6.31
C TYR A 59 -10.00 10.76 -5.96
N GLN A 60 -9.07 9.84 -6.24
CA GLN A 60 -9.24 8.41 -6.07
C GLN A 60 -7.91 7.73 -5.74
N ILE A 61 -7.98 6.69 -4.92
CA ILE A 61 -6.87 5.77 -4.63
C ILE A 61 -7.20 4.42 -5.25
N TRP A 62 -6.19 3.79 -5.85
CA TRP A 62 -6.23 2.42 -6.31
C TRP A 62 -5.24 1.57 -5.54
N LEU A 63 -5.68 0.38 -5.16
CA LEU A 63 -4.85 -0.67 -4.61
C LEU A 63 -4.95 -1.90 -5.49
N HIS A 64 -3.85 -2.61 -5.69
CA HIS A 64 -3.89 -3.95 -6.25
C HIS A 64 -2.76 -4.82 -5.69
N ASP A 65 -2.99 -6.12 -5.69
CA ASP A 65 -1.93 -7.10 -5.49
C ASP A 65 -1.77 -7.99 -6.73
N ARG A 66 -0.65 -8.71 -6.75
CA ARG A 66 -0.34 -9.61 -7.87
C ARG A 66 -1.26 -10.84 -7.95
N ASN A 67 -2.07 -11.10 -6.92
CA ASN A 67 -2.92 -12.28 -6.81
C ASN A 67 -4.38 -11.99 -7.22
N GLY A 68 -4.64 -10.84 -7.86
CA GLY A 68 -5.95 -10.49 -8.42
C GLY A 68 -6.89 -9.80 -7.43
N SER A 69 -6.37 -9.30 -6.31
CA SER A 69 -7.12 -8.41 -5.42
C SER A 69 -6.95 -6.96 -5.84
N ALA A 70 -8.02 -6.17 -5.77
CA ALA A 70 -7.96 -4.75 -6.06
C ALA A 70 -8.96 -3.96 -5.24
N ALA A 71 -8.68 -2.68 -5.04
CA ALA A 71 -9.61 -1.73 -4.46
C ALA A 71 -9.54 -0.39 -5.18
N THR A 72 -10.70 0.25 -5.31
CA THR A 72 -10.90 1.56 -5.91
C THR A 72 -11.63 2.42 -4.89
N VAL A 73 -11.00 3.49 -4.42
CA VAL A 73 -11.41 4.22 -3.23
C VAL A 73 -11.59 5.69 -3.57
N THR A 74 -12.79 6.21 -3.34
CA THR A 74 -13.11 7.64 -3.46
C THR A 74 -13.34 8.23 -2.07
N ARG A 75 -13.66 9.52 -1.98
CA ARG A 75 -14.05 10.15 -0.71
C ARG A 75 -15.30 9.55 -0.05
N LYS A 76 -16.17 8.86 -0.81
CA LYS A 76 -17.47 8.36 -0.30
C LYS A 76 -17.60 6.85 -0.36
N GLU A 77 -16.98 6.24 -1.36
CA GLU A 77 -17.21 4.85 -1.71
C GLU A 77 -15.91 4.11 -1.96
N VAL A 78 -15.97 2.83 -1.64
CA VAL A 78 -14.94 1.85 -1.89
C VAL A 78 -15.54 0.71 -2.69
N TRP A 79 -14.83 0.30 -3.73
CA TRP A 79 -15.09 -0.91 -4.50
C TRP A 79 -13.91 -1.85 -4.36
N GLN A 80 -14.16 -3.10 -3.98
CA GLN A 80 -13.11 -4.10 -3.82
C GLN A 80 -13.40 -5.37 -4.58
N TYR A 81 -12.33 -6.04 -4.97
CA TYR A 81 -12.35 -7.20 -5.85
C TYR A 81 -11.31 -8.22 -5.39
N GLY A 82 -11.52 -9.47 -5.77
CA GLY A 82 -10.63 -10.58 -5.48
C GLY A 82 -10.75 -11.10 -4.04
N PRO A 83 -9.80 -11.96 -3.62
CA PRO A 83 -9.86 -12.66 -2.35
C PRO A 83 -9.54 -11.78 -1.14
N ARG A 84 -8.83 -10.66 -1.31
CA ARG A 84 -8.46 -9.75 -0.21
C ARG A 84 -9.34 -8.53 -0.12
N GLN A 85 -9.27 -7.88 1.04
CA GLN A 85 -9.96 -6.64 1.38
C GLN A 85 -8.90 -5.56 1.57
N LEU A 86 -8.29 -5.15 0.46
CA LEU A 86 -7.07 -4.31 0.45
C LEU A 86 -7.28 -2.95 1.11
N TRP A 87 -8.49 -2.38 1.04
CA TRP A 87 -8.78 -1.11 1.69
C TRP A 87 -8.79 -1.21 3.22
N GLU A 88 -9.33 -2.29 3.76
CA GLU A 88 -9.37 -2.58 5.19
C GLU A 88 -7.97 -2.88 5.71
N GLU A 89 -7.17 -3.62 4.94
CA GLU A 89 -5.76 -3.85 5.25
C GLU A 89 -4.97 -2.54 5.27
N ALA A 90 -5.12 -1.68 4.26
CA ALA A 90 -4.49 -0.36 4.23
C ALA A 90 -4.95 0.55 5.37
N THR A 91 -6.24 0.52 5.71
CA THR A 91 -6.80 1.23 6.86
C THR A 91 -6.22 0.74 8.18
N ALA A 92 -6.06 -0.57 8.35
CA ALA A 92 -5.45 -1.15 9.55
C ALA A 92 -3.97 -0.74 9.67
N VAL A 93 -3.23 -0.74 8.55
CA VAL A 93 -1.84 -0.28 8.51
C VAL A 93 -1.72 1.21 8.80
N HIS A 94 -2.65 2.03 8.29
CA HIS A 94 -2.70 3.47 8.62
C HIS A 94 -2.95 3.69 10.12
N LYS A 95 -3.83 2.92 10.75
CA LYS A 95 -4.03 2.98 12.22
C LYS A 95 -2.74 2.62 12.96
N ALA A 96 -2.02 1.59 12.51
CA ALA A 96 -0.72 1.23 13.09
C ALA A 96 0.33 2.33 12.92
N TYR A 97 0.38 2.97 11.74
CA TYR A 97 1.24 4.13 11.47
C TYR A 97 0.95 5.32 12.40
N VAL A 98 -0.34 5.64 12.60
CA VAL A 98 -0.75 6.69 13.54
C VAL A 98 -0.35 6.34 14.97
N ASN A 99 -0.53 5.08 15.38
CA ASN A 99 -0.11 4.60 16.71
C ASN A 99 1.41 4.66 16.90
N GLU A 100 2.18 4.55 15.82
CA GLU A 100 3.64 4.72 15.81
C GLU A 100 4.07 6.21 15.88
N GLY A 101 3.10 7.13 15.95
CA GLY A 101 3.32 8.57 16.03
C GLY A 101 3.36 9.28 14.69
N SER A 102 2.88 8.65 13.61
CA SER A 102 2.89 9.19 12.25
C SER A 102 4.29 9.64 11.79
N PRO A 103 5.30 8.73 11.83
CA PRO A 103 6.68 9.09 11.49
C PRO A 103 6.79 9.69 10.09
N ASP A 104 7.58 10.75 9.95
CA ASP A 104 7.83 11.35 8.64
C ASP A 104 8.92 10.57 7.90
N SER A 105 9.05 10.81 6.60
CA SER A 105 10.05 10.22 5.72
C SER A 105 11.48 10.25 6.26
N GLY A 106 11.86 11.28 7.03
CA GLY A 106 13.17 11.38 7.67
C GLY A 106 13.43 10.41 8.84
N ASP A 107 12.38 9.81 9.41
CA ASP A 107 12.50 8.80 10.45
C ASP A 107 12.82 7.41 9.88
N PHE A 108 12.65 7.21 8.57
CA PHE A 108 12.91 5.95 7.91
C PHE A 108 14.36 5.88 7.43
N GLY A 109 14.90 4.67 7.44
CA GLY A 109 16.15 4.40 6.75
C GLY A 109 16.16 3.04 6.08
N LEU A 110 17.12 2.86 5.18
CA LEU A 110 17.27 1.67 4.36
C LEU A 110 18.66 1.09 4.57
N THR A 111 18.72 -0.15 5.04
CA THR A 111 19.96 -0.92 5.03
C THR A 111 19.99 -1.79 3.79
N VAL A 112 21.05 -1.64 2.98
CA VAL A 112 21.32 -2.47 1.81
C VAL A 112 22.50 -3.38 2.13
N SER A 113 22.33 -4.68 1.91
CA SER A 113 23.36 -5.71 2.15
C SER A 113 23.37 -6.72 0.99
N PRO A 114 24.39 -7.59 0.90
CA PRO A 114 24.36 -8.71 -0.05
C PRO A 114 23.13 -9.63 0.10
N GLY A 115 22.50 -9.65 1.29
CA GLY A 115 21.28 -10.42 1.56
C GLY A 115 19.98 -9.71 1.15
N GLY A 116 20.05 -8.50 0.59
CA GLY A 116 18.91 -7.71 0.17
C GLY A 116 18.80 -6.37 0.88
N GLN A 117 17.61 -5.75 0.75
CA GLN A 117 17.28 -4.45 1.31
C GLN A 117 16.30 -4.59 2.48
N ARG A 118 16.46 -3.75 3.51
CA ARG A 118 15.62 -3.74 4.71
C ARG A 118 15.30 -2.31 5.12
N LEU A 119 14.02 -1.96 5.08
CA LEU A 119 13.52 -0.70 5.61
C LEU A 119 13.41 -0.79 7.13
N TRP A 120 13.72 0.28 7.83
CA TRP A 120 13.63 0.36 9.28
C TRP A 120 13.14 1.74 9.71
N LEU A 121 12.65 1.82 10.94
CA LEU A 121 12.14 3.06 11.54
C LEU A 121 13.01 3.47 12.72
N ARG A 122 13.54 4.70 12.68
CA ARG A 122 14.43 5.35 13.66
C ARG A 122 15.79 4.66 13.89
N SER A 123 15.84 3.33 13.93
CA SER A 123 17.05 2.54 14.12
C SER A 123 17.08 1.31 13.20
N PRO A 124 18.26 0.95 12.64
CA PRO A 124 18.46 -0.31 11.91
C PRO A 124 18.09 -1.58 12.70
N ASP A 125 18.04 -1.50 14.03
CA ASP A 125 17.66 -2.60 14.92
C ASP A 125 16.15 -2.82 15.01
N ALA A 126 15.34 -1.90 14.44
CA ALA A 126 13.89 -1.95 14.39
C ALA A 126 13.38 -2.04 12.94
N PRO A 127 13.54 -3.20 12.26
CA PRO A 127 13.09 -3.37 10.90
C PRO A 127 11.57 -3.32 10.76
N LEU A 128 11.12 -2.71 9.67
CA LEU A 128 9.75 -2.80 9.18
C LEU A 128 9.71 -3.92 8.13
N GLY A 129 9.33 -5.13 8.55
CA GLY A 129 9.14 -6.29 7.66
C GLY A 129 10.04 -7.48 7.96
#